data_AF-A0A1S3IAK8-F1
#
_entry.id   AF-A0A1S3IAK8-F1
#
_cell.length_a   1.000
_cell.length_b   1.000
_cell.length_c   1.000
_cell.angle_alpha   90.00
_cell.angle_beta   90.00
_cell.angle_gamma   90.00
#
_symmetry.space_group_name_H-M   'P 1'
#
loop_
_entity.id
_entity.type
_entity.pdbx_description
1 polymer ?
#
loop_
_entity_poly.entity_id
_entity_poly.type
_entity_poly.pdbx_seq_one_letter_code
_entity_poly.pdbx_strand_id
1 'polypeptide(L)'
;MQTLLEIGLVLLLLAVEVVQAQPDPFTTTIDCYRCLGPLRNSTCGDPFDAEKLHLGEEESGIQIIKCKRGACLKWTYFHKGELLIRRTCSLDEEDLVFHIPLVDVCRRERDGNGRLCMCSGDLCNAARQTSASASWSLLIALGSVILSAKLLLLS
;
A
#
# COMPACT_ATOMS: atom_id res chain seq x y z
N MET A 1 -25.37 -39.58 -11.13
CA MET A 1 -26.15 -38.65 -10.27
C MET A 1 -25.40 -38.37 -8.97
N GLN A 2 -24.94 -39.39 -8.25
CA GLN A 2 -24.09 -39.26 -7.05
C GLN A 2 -22.83 -38.38 -7.26
N THR A 3 -22.13 -38.56 -8.38
CA THR A 3 -20.88 -37.85 -8.71
C THR A 3 -21.08 -36.35 -9.00
N LEU A 4 -22.23 -35.96 -9.56
CA LEU A 4 -22.54 -34.55 -9.84
C LEU A 4 -22.89 -33.79 -8.55
N LEU A 5 -23.48 -34.48 -7.58
CA LEU A 5 -23.80 -33.92 -6.27
C LEU A 5 -22.54 -33.67 -5.44
N GLU A 6 -21.59 -34.62 -5.47
CA GLU A 6 -20.27 -34.50 -4.82
C GLU A 6 -19.45 -33.34 -5.43
N ILE A 7 -19.39 -33.24 -6.76
CA ILE A 7 -18.70 -32.13 -7.46
C ILE A 7 -19.36 -30.79 -7.13
N GLY A 8 -20.70 -30.74 -7.12
CA GLY A 8 -21.45 -29.54 -6.75
C GLY A 8 -21.16 -29.09 -5.31
N LEU A 9 -21.08 -30.04 -4.37
CA LEU A 9 -20.76 -29.76 -2.97
C LEU A 9 -19.32 -29.26 -2.79
N VAL A 10 -18.35 -29.86 -3.49
CA VAL A 10 -16.95 -29.41 -3.47
C VAL A 10 -16.80 -28.01 -4.05
N LEU A 11 -17.48 -27.70 -5.16
CA LEU A 11 -17.47 -26.34 -5.74
C LEU A 11 -18.13 -25.32 -4.81
N LEU A 12 -19.21 -25.70 -4.11
CA LEU A 12 -19.86 -24.83 -3.13
C LEU A 12 -18.97 -24.58 -1.90
N LEU A 13 -18.27 -25.62 -1.41
CA LEU A 13 -17.35 -25.51 -0.27
C LEU A 13 -16.11 -24.67 -0.61
N LEU A 14 -15.55 -24.82 -1.82
CA LEU A 14 -14.46 -23.97 -2.31
C LEU A 14 -14.88 -22.50 -2.48
N ALA A 15 -16.15 -22.23 -2.79
CA ALA A 15 -16.67 -20.87 -2.90
C ALA A 15 -16.83 -20.17 -1.54
N VAL A 16 -16.96 -20.93 -0.44
CA VAL A 16 -17.18 -20.39 0.91
C VAL A 16 -15.89 -19.89 1.57
N GLU A 17 -14.71 -20.35 1.14
CA GLU A 17 -13.43 -20.01 1.80
C GLU A 17 -12.86 -18.62 1.48
N VAL A 18 -13.50 -17.80 0.63
CA VAL A 18 -12.91 -16.52 0.17
C VAL A 18 -13.73 -15.29 0.58
N VAL A 19 -14.29 -15.29 1.78
CA VAL A 19 -14.67 -14.04 2.48
C VAL A 19 -13.92 -13.95 3.79
N GLN A 20 -12.58 -13.93 3.72
CA GLN A 20 -11.80 -13.40 4.82
C GLN A 20 -11.92 -11.88 4.77
N ALA A 21 -12.70 -11.31 5.70
CA ALA A 21 -12.64 -9.89 5.99
C ALA A 21 -11.18 -9.56 6.32
N GLN A 22 -10.49 -8.89 5.40
CA GLN A 22 -9.14 -8.42 5.66
C GLN A 22 -9.22 -7.48 6.86
N PRO A 23 -8.39 -7.68 7.91
CA PRO A 23 -8.36 -6.74 9.02
C PRO A 23 -8.10 -5.33 8.47
N ASP A 24 -8.79 -4.32 9.01
CA ASP A 24 -8.59 -2.93 8.62
C ASP A 24 -7.10 -2.57 8.79
N PRO A 25 -6.36 -2.33 7.68
CA PRO A 25 -4.91 -2.17 7.72
C PRO A 25 -4.47 -0.89 8.44
N PHE A 26 -5.41 -0.01 8.80
CA PHE A 26 -5.14 1.26 9.47
C PHE A 26 -5.33 1.20 11.00
N THR A 27 -5.64 0.02 11.54
CA THR A 27 -5.82 -0.20 12.99
C THR A 27 -4.53 -0.57 13.72
N THR A 28 -3.49 -0.96 12.97
CA THR A 28 -2.17 -1.34 13.48
C THR A 28 -1.23 -0.14 13.57
N THR A 29 -0.30 -0.19 14.53
CA THR A 29 0.81 0.77 14.60
C THR A 29 1.84 0.46 13.52
N ILE A 30 2.18 1.45 12.70
CA ILE A 30 3.19 1.37 11.63
C ILE A 30 4.22 2.48 11.79
N ASP A 31 5.43 2.26 11.27
CA ASP A 31 6.46 3.29 11.20
C ASP A 31 6.33 4.07 9.88
N CYS A 32 6.46 5.40 9.90
CA CYS A 32 6.43 6.24 8.71
C CYS A 32 7.66 7.15 8.67
N TYR A 33 8.08 7.54 7.46
CA TYR A 33 9.02 8.64 7.35
C TYR A 33 8.30 9.97 7.62
N ARG A 34 8.95 10.85 8.39
CA ARG A 34 8.55 12.25 8.57
C ARG A 34 9.65 13.15 8.05
N CYS A 35 9.29 14.04 7.12
CA CYS A 35 10.17 15.08 6.59
C CYS A 35 9.35 16.12 5.83
N LEU A 36 9.93 17.31 5.65
CA LEU A 36 9.41 18.38 4.80
C LEU A 36 10.56 18.98 4.01
N GLY A 37 10.38 19.17 2.71
CA GLY A 37 11.35 19.89 1.90
C GLY A 37 10.89 20.10 0.47
N PRO A 38 11.72 20.74 -0.35
CA PRO A 38 11.51 20.84 -1.79
C PRO A 38 11.38 19.44 -2.43
N LEU A 39 10.44 19.25 -3.35
CA LEU A 39 10.28 17.97 -4.07
C LEU A 39 11.56 17.59 -4.81
N ARG A 40 12.26 18.58 -5.34
CA ARG A 40 13.56 18.44 -6.00
C ARG A 40 14.64 18.98 -5.07
N ASN A 41 15.78 18.31 -5.01
CA ASN A 41 16.96 18.75 -4.25
C ASN A 41 16.78 18.73 -2.72
N SER A 42 15.96 17.82 -2.19
CA SER A 42 15.95 17.50 -0.77
C SER A 42 16.05 15.99 -0.55
N THR A 43 16.51 15.60 0.62
CA THR A 43 16.49 14.21 1.12
C THR A 43 15.05 13.69 1.27
N CYS A 44 14.10 14.60 1.49
CA CYS A 44 12.67 14.35 1.43
C CYS A 44 12.12 14.31 0.00
N GLY A 45 12.92 14.43 -1.05
CA GLY A 45 12.46 14.38 -2.44
C GLY A 45 12.04 12.99 -2.90
N ASP A 46 11.76 12.89 -4.20
CA ASP A 46 11.83 11.63 -4.95
C ASP A 46 13.03 11.68 -5.92
N PRO A 47 13.80 10.59 -6.09
CA PRO A 47 13.72 9.34 -5.32
C PRO A 47 14.06 9.56 -3.84
N PHE A 48 13.42 8.79 -2.97
CA PHE A 48 13.65 8.90 -1.53
C PHE A 48 14.99 8.26 -1.15
N ASP A 49 15.84 9.03 -0.46
CA ASP A 49 17.18 8.61 -0.06
C ASP A 49 17.17 8.16 1.41
N ALA A 50 16.72 6.91 1.62
CA ALA A 50 16.66 6.31 2.95
C ALA A 50 18.06 6.08 3.55
N GLU A 51 19.11 6.01 2.73
CA GLU A 51 20.47 5.78 3.22
C GLU A 51 20.89 6.93 4.13
N LYS A 52 20.55 8.18 3.79
CA LYS A 52 20.90 9.37 4.58
C LYS A 52 20.31 9.43 5.99
N LEU A 53 19.43 8.50 6.36
CA LEU A 53 18.93 8.39 7.74
C LEU A 53 20.07 8.22 8.76
N HIS A 54 21.19 7.59 8.38
CA HIS A 54 22.35 7.41 9.28
C HIS A 54 23.03 8.71 9.70
N LEU A 55 22.82 9.80 8.94
CA LEU A 55 23.35 11.14 9.25
C LEU A 55 22.60 11.80 10.41
N GLY A 56 21.50 11.18 10.87
CA GLY A 56 20.65 11.74 11.92
C GLY A 56 19.70 12.81 11.39
N GLU A 57 18.78 13.22 12.26
CA GLU A 57 17.71 14.16 11.92
C GLU A 57 18.25 15.55 11.56
N GLU A 58 19.27 16.05 12.28
CA GLU A 58 19.80 17.41 12.11
C GLU A 58 20.38 17.62 10.71
N GLU A 59 21.11 16.63 10.18
CA GLU A 59 21.73 16.71 8.86
C GLU A 59 20.79 16.26 7.73
N SER A 60 20.05 15.16 7.93
CA SER A 60 19.20 14.60 6.88
C SER A 60 17.82 15.24 6.79
N GLY A 61 17.30 15.81 7.86
CA GLY A 61 15.91 16.27 7.96
C GLY A 61 14.87 15.14 7.88
N ILE A 62 15.27 13.87 8.03
CA ILE A 62 14.41 12.69 7.99
C ILE A 62 14.29 12.10 9.39
N GLN A 63 13.06 11.79 9.80
CA GLN A 63 12.74 11.05 11.02
C GLN A 63 11.92 9.79 10.70
N ILE A 64 12.01 8.78 11.57
CA ILE A 64 11.04 7.68 11.63
C ILE A 64 10.11 7.91 12.81
N ILE A 65 8.80 7.86 12.55
CA ILE A 65 7.75 8.16 13.52
C ILE A 65 6.75 7.01 13.59
N LYS A 66 6.18 6.79 14.79
CA LYS A 66 5.17 5.75 15.01
C LYS A 66 3.77 6.28 14.75
N CYS A 67 3.12 5.75 13.71
CA CYS A 67 1.73 6.01 13.36
C CYS A 67 0.82 4.96 14.02
N LYS A 68 0.28 5.26 15.21
CA LYS A 68 -0.42 4.26 16.05
C LYS A 68 -1.68 3.67 15.42
N ARG A 69 -2.43 4.52 14.72
CA ARG A 69 -3.60 4.24 13.89
C ARG A 69 -3.48 5.19 12.71
N GLY A 70 -3.82 4.78 11.50
CA GLY A 70 -3.67 5.65 10.34
C GLY A 70 -2.78 5.09 9.24
N ALA A 71 -2.44 5.97 8.30
CA ALA A 71 -1.66 5.67 7.11
C ALA A 71 -0.41 6.56 7.06
N CYS A 72 0.65 6.06 6.42
CA CYS A 72 1.74 6.94 6.04
C CYS A 72 1.31 7.80 4.85
N LEU A 73 1.57 9.10 4.95
CA LEU A 73 1.27 10.09 3.93
C LEU A 73 2.53 10.45 3.15
N LYS A 74 2.33 10.67 1.85
CA LYS A 74 3.26 11.37 0.97
C LYS A 74 2.47 12.40 0.18
N TRP A 75 2.71 13.67 0.47
CA TRP A 75 1.95 14.78 -0.07
C TRP A 75 2.85 15.78 -0.77
N THR A 76 2.65 15.98 -2.07
CA THR A 76 3.30 17.05 -2.83
C THR A 76 2.31 18.18 -3.04
N TYR A 77 2.72 19.43 -2.81
CA TYR A 77 1.87 20.61 -2.97
C TYR A 77 2.73 21.85 -3.27
N PHE A 78 2.15 22.87 -3.89
CA PHE A 78 2.86 24.13 -4.09
C PHE A 78 2.69 25.04 -2.88
N HIS A 79 3.79 25.63 -2.43
CA HIS A 79 3.80 26.68 -1.43
C HIS A 79 4.66 27.83 -1.91
N LYS A 80 4.08 29.04 -2.03
CA LYS A 80 4.79 30.25 -2.48
C LYS A 80 5.58 30.08 -3.80
N GLY A 81 5.03 29.30 -4.73
CA GLY A 81 5.64 29.04 -6.05
C GLY A 81 6.66 27.90 -6.09
N GLU A 82 6.97 27.28 -4.96
CA GLU A 82 7.84 26.11 -4.88
C GLU A 82 7.02 24.83 -4.67
N LEU A 83 7.38 23.76 -5.38
CA LEU A 83 6.77 22.44 -5.22
C LEU A 83 7.46 21.70 -4.07
N LEU A 84 6.74 21.55 -2.96
CA LEU A 84 7.19 20.87 -1.75
C LEU A 84 6.68 19.43 -1.71
N ILE A 85 7.32 18.64 -0.85
CA ILE A 85 6.90 17.31 -0.46
C ILE A 85 6.94 17.19 1.06
N ARG A 86 5.87 16.64 1.63
CA ARG A 86 5.74 16.29 3.04
C ARG A 86 5.49 14.80 3.16
N ARG A 87 6.26 14.13 4.01
CA ARG A 87 5.99 12.78 4.48
C ARG A 87 5.63 12.85 5.95
N THR A 88 4.57 12.16 6.36
CA THR A 88 4.11 12.15 7.77
C THR A 88 3.13 11.00 8.03
N CYS A 89 2.62 10.85 9.24
CA CYS A 89 1.49 9.99 9.59
C CYS A 89 0.18 10.78 9.48
N SER A 90 -0.90 10.11 9.06
CA SER A 90 -2.21 10.73 8.87
C SER A 90 -2.87 11.28 10.16
N LEU A 91 -2.41 10.86 11.34
CA LEU A 91 -2.95 11.29 12.63
C LEU A 91 -2.03 12.20 13.44
N ASP A 92 -0.82 12.52 12.93
CA ASP A 92 0.20 13.22 13.71
C ASP A 92 0.07 14.74 13.74
N GLU A 93 -0.81 15.34 12.91
CA GLU A 93 -0.98 16.79 12.88
C GLU A 93 -2.45 17.20 12.93
N GLU A 94 -2.77 18.10 13.88
CA GLU A 94 -4.07 18.77 13.98
C GLU A 94 -4.38 19.61 12.71
N ASP A 95 -3.34 20.03 11.97
CA ASP A 95 -3.45 20.82 10.74
C ASP A 95 -3.70 19.97 9.47
N LEU A 96 -3.40 18.67 9.50
CA LEU A 96 -3.58 17.74 8.36
C LEU A 96 -4.71 16.74 8.61
N VAL A 97 -5.77 17.18 9.29
CA VAL A 97 -7.02 16.40 9.41
C VAL A 97 -7.71 16.36 8.05
N PHE A 98 -7.18 15.53 7.16
CA PHE A 98 -7.84 15.13 5.95
C PHE A 98 -9.07 14.33 6.35
N HIS A 99 -10.27 14.87 6.08
CA HIS A 99 -11.53 14.14 6.18
C HIS A 99 -11.67 13.14 5.01
N ILE A 100 -10.58 12.46 4.66
CA ILE A 100 -10.49 11.53 3.55
C ILE A 100 -10.44 10.13 4.16
N PRO A 101 -11.27 9.20 3.69
CA PRO A 101 -11.18 7.81 4.11
C PRO A 101 -9.75 7.30 3.94
N LEU A 102 -9.21 6.62 4.95
CA LEU A 102 -7.90 5.99 4.88
C LEU A 102 -7.99 4.84 3.87
N VAL A 103 -7.30 5.00 2.75
CA VAL A 103 -7.25 4.03 1.65
C VAL A 103 -5.90 4.12 0.97
N ASP A 104 -5.37 2.99 0.51
CA ASP A 104 -4.07 2.91 -0.17
C ASP A 104 -4.17 3.45 -1.61
N VAL A 105 -4.27 4.77 -1.76
CA VAL A 105 -4.44 5.43 -3.05
C VAL A 105 -3.68 6.75 -3.13
N CYS A 106 -3.40 7.16 -4.37
CA CYS A 106 -2.91 8.50 -4.68
C CYS A 106 -4.02 9.34 -5.33
N ARG A 107 -4.32 10.50 -4.75
CA ARG A 107 -5.25 11.50 -5.28
C ARG A 107 -4.50 12.75 -5.70
N ARG A 108 -4.92 13.38 -6.79
CA ARG A 108 -4.43 14.70 -7.18
C ARG A 108 -5.18 15.77 -6.38
N GLU A 109 -4.49 16.83 -5.98
CA GLU A 109 -5.16 18.00 -5.41
C GLU A 109 -6.15 18.62 -6.40
N ARG A 110 -7.17 19.31 -5.88
CA ARG A 110 -8.26 19.91 -6.68
C ARG A 110 -7.73 20.86 -7.75
N ASP A 111 -6.72 21.65 -7.40
CA ASP A 111 -6.12 22.65 -8.30
C ASP A 111 -5.08 22.02 -9.25
N GLY A 112 -4.90 20.70 -9.19
CA GLY A 112 -4.04 19.94 -10.10
C GLY A 112 -2.54 19.98 -9.78
N ASN A 113 -2.14 20.81 -8.83
CA ASN A 113 -0.75 21.17 -8.56
C ASN A 113 -0.03 20.24 -7.56
N GLY A 114 -0.75 19.31 -6.95
CA GLY A 114 -0.23 18.40 -5.93
C GLY A 114 -0.76 16.98 -6.02
N ARG A 115 -0.20 16.08 -5.22
CA ARG A 115 -0.60 14.67 -5.10
C ARG A 115 -0.46 14.20 -3.67
N LEU A 116 -1.55 13.69 -3.11
CA LEU A 116 -1.60 13.05 -1.81
C LEU A 116 -1.68 11.53 -2.01
N CYS A 117 -0.69 10.80 -1.54
CA CYS A 117 -0.68 9.35 -1.48
C CYS A 117 -0.77 8.89 -0.03
N MET A 118 -1.62 7.90 0.20
CA MET A 118 -1.78 7.19 1.45
C MET A 118 -1.35 5.74 1.24
N CYS A 119 -0.67 5.15 2.23
CA CYS A 119 -0.32 3.74 2.22
C CYS A 119 -0.34 3.15 3.64
N SER A 120 -0.69 1.87 3.71
CA SER A 120 -0.57 1.04 4.89
C SER A 120 0.74 0.24 4.86
N GLY A 121 1.35 0.06 6.03
CA GLY A 121 2.60 -0.69 6.20
C GLY A 121 3.82 0.16 6.55
N ASP A 122 4.82 -0.48 7.15
CA ASP A 122 6.02 0.19 7.63
C ASP A 122 6.79 0.85 6.49
N LEU A 123 7.12 2.12 6.69
CA LEU A 123 7.99 2.94 5.86
C LEU A 123 7.53 3.02 4.38
N CYS A 124 6.24 2.75 4.12
CA CYS A 124 5.68 2.64 2.78
C CYS A 124 5.69 3.97 2.00
N ASN A 125 5.81 5.11 2.71
CA ASN A 125 5.78 6.44 2.11
C ASN A 125 7.12 6.88 1.49
N ALA A 126 8.17 6.06 1.44
CA ALA A 126 9.42 6.34 0.71
C ALA A 126 9.19 6.61 -0.80
N ALA A 127 8.94 5.55 -1.60
CA ALA A 127 8.28 5.54 -2.91
C ALA A 127 8.32 4.11 -3.53
N ARG A 128 7.15 3.65 -3.98
CA ARG A 128 6.82 2.46 -4.82
C ARG A 128 7.57 1.15 -4.55
N GLN A 129 7.05 0.35 -3.61
CA GLN A 129 6.96 -1.08 -3.84
C GLN A 129 5.93 -1.28 -4.97
N THR A 130 6.39 -1.74 -6.13
CA THR A 130 5.49 -2.36 -7.10
C THR A 130 5.09 -3.71 -6.52
N SER A 131 4.11 -3.70 -5.62
CA SER A 131 3.46 -4.92 -5.17
C SER A 131 2.60 -5.43 -6.33
N ALA A 132 3.25 -6.00 -7.35
CA ALA A 132 2.59 -6.94 -8.22
C ALA A 132 2.20 -8.10 -7.33
N SER A 133 0.96 -8.13 -6.86
CA SER A 133 0.37 -9.34 -6.32
C SER A 133 0.41 -10.35 -7.46
N ALA A 134 1.44 -11.20 -7.46
CA ALA A 134 1.46 -12.39 -8.30
C ALA A 134 0.18 -13.14 -7.96
N SER A 135 -0.80 -13.11 -8.85
CA SER A 135 -2.10 -13.74 -8.62
C SER A 135 -1.87 -15.24 -8.61
N TRP A 136 -1.70 -15.81 -7.41
CA TRP A 136 -1.62 -17.26 -7.17
C TRP A 136 -2.78 -18.02 -7.83
N SER A 137 -3.90 -17.32 -8.07
CA SER A 137 -5.05 -17.77 -8.86
C SER A 137 -4.68 -18.30 -10.26
N LEU A 138 -3.66 -17.76 -10.92
CA LEU A 138 -3.22 -18.24 -12.24
C LEU A 138 -2.48 -19.58 -12.14
N LEU A 139 -1.69 -19.78 -11.08
CA LEU A 139 -0.95 -21.02 -10.83
C LEU A 139 -1.90 -22.17 -10.45
N ILE A 140 -2.93 -21.88 -9.65
CA ILE A 140 -3.95 -22.85 -9.27
C ILE A 140 -4.82 -23.25 -10.48
N ALA A 141 -5.17 -22.29 -11.35
CA ALA A 141 -5.93 -22.57 -12.58
C ALA A 141 -5.14 -23.43 -13.58
N LEU A 142 -3.83 -23.23 -13.72
CA LEU A 142 -2.99 -24.07 -14.58
C LEU A 142 -2.83 -25.48 -14.00
N GLY A 143 -2.72 -25.62 -12.67
CA GLY A 143 -2.63 -26.92 -12.01
C GLY A 143 -3.85 -27.81 -12.21
N SER A 144 -5.07 -27.24 -12.20
CA SER A 144 -6.31 -28.00 -12.38
C SER A 144 -6.53 -28.50 -13.81
N VAL A 145 -6.09 -27.76 -14.82
CA VAL A 145 -6.13 -28.16 -16.24
C VAL A 145 -5.18 -29.34 -16.50
N ILE A 146 -3.99 -29.33 -15.90
CA ILE A 146 -3.01 -30.41 -16.07
C ILE A 146 -3.51 -31.71 -15.39
N LEU A 147 -4.12 -31.60 -14.22
CA LEU A 147 -4.66 -32.77 -13.50
C LEU A 147 -5.84 -33.41 -14.24
N SER A 148 -6.74 -32.59 -14.79
CA SER A 148 -7.88 -33.07 -15.58
C SER A 148 -7.45 -33.71 -16.90
N ALA A 149 -6.46 -33.13 -17.60
CA ALA A 149 -5.91 -33.71 -18.82
C ALA A 149 -5.22 -35.08 -18.58
N LYS A 150 -4.51 -35.25 -17.45
CA LYS A 150 -3.92 -36.55 -17.10
C LYS A 150 -4.99 -37.60 -16.78
N LEU A 151 -6.07 -37.22 -16.11
CA LEU A 151 -7.14 -38.16 -15.76
C LEU A 151 -7.90 -38.67 -17.02
N LEU A 152 -8.08 -37.79 -18.02
CA LEU A 152 -8.64 -38.13 -19.34
C LEU A 152 -7.73 -39.02 -20.20
N LEU A 153 -6.43 -39.03 -19.94
CA LEU A 153 -5.45 -39.89 -20.65
C LEU A 153 -5.26 -41.27 -19.99
N LEU A 154 -5.75 -41.45 -18.76
CA LEU A 154 -5.71 -42.70 -18.00
C LEU A 154 -7.06 -43.44 -17.96
N SER A 155 -8.08 -42.93 -18.66
CA SER A 155 -9.39 -43.58 -18.89
C SER A 155 -9.55 -43.96 -20.36
#